data_AF-A0A422QQ12-F1
#
_entry.id   AF-A0A422QQ12-F1
#
_cell.length_a   1.000
_cell.length_b   1.000
_cell.length_c   1.000
_cell.angle_alpha   90.00
_cell.angle_beta   90.00
_cell.angle_gamma   90.00
#
_symmetry.space_group_name_H-M   'P 1'
#
loop_
_entity.id
_entity.type
_entity.pdbx_description
1 polymer ?
#
loop_
_entity_poly.entity_id
_entity_poly.type
_entity_poly.pdbx_seq_one_letter_code
_entity_poly.pdbx_strand_id
1 'polypeptide(L)'
;TMAYVPVAAREDVRIEPAGALHYTLGGGLLSLDLPMPGDAPRKGKLFAQPSHGWLAAFRDGQALVIQFTHQPRAAIHPAQGQVELYQDADARAADKGMLELEVHAPYVQLAPGEAMRASELWTILPYHGPATRDAHLEFLRRHAAQLGILIP
;
A
#
# COMPACT_ATOMS: atom_id res chain seq x y z
N THR A 1 9.86 -6.88 0.44
CA THR A 1 8.40 -6.73 0.49
C THR A 1 7.93 -6.00 -0.74
N MET A 2 6.94 -6.51 -1.45
CA MET A 2 6.19 -5.73 -2.44
C MET A 2 4.84 -5.35 -1.84
N ALA A 3 4.43 -4.09 -2.00
CA ALA A 3 3.11 -3.62 -1.57
C ALA A 3 2.20 -3.31 -2.76
N TYR A 4 0.90 -3.48 -2.56
CA TYR A 4 -0.14 -3.30 -3.56
C TYR A 4 -1.25 -2.42 -3.01
N VAL A 5 -1.68 -1.46 -3.83
CA VAL A 5 -2.78 -0.54 -3.52
C VAL A 5 -3.67 -0.42 -4.75
N PRO A 6 -5.00 -0.61 -4.64
CA PRO A 6 -5.93 -0.34 -5.73
C PRO A 6 -5.96 1.17 -5.99
N VAL A 7 -5.58 1.59 -7.20
CA VAL A 7 -5.45 3.00 -7.58
C VAL A 7 -5.97 3.16 -9.00
N ALA A 8 -6.92 4.08 -9.21
CA ALA A 8 -7.57 4.23 -10.51
C ALA A 8 -6.65 4.89 -11.54
N ALA A 9 -5.93 5.94 -11.15
CA ALA A 9 -5.16 6.76 -12.08
C ALA A 9 -3.85 7.31 -11.47
N ARG A 10 -2.96 7.84 -12.32
CA ARG A 10 -1.62 8.29 -11.87
C ARG A 10 -1.68 9.54 -11.01
N GLU A 11 -2.64 10.42 -11.28
CA GLU A 11 -2.95 11.62 -10.51
C GLU A 11 -3.37 11.32 -9.06
N ASP A 12 -3.76 10.08 -8.77
CA ASP A 12 -4.06 9.64 -7.42
C ASP A 12 -2.80 9.29 -6.60
N VAL A 13 -1.62 9.40 -7.19
CA VAL A 13 -0.33 9.03 -6.58
C VAL A 13 0.60 10.23 -6.52
N ARG A 14 1.18 10.47 -5.35
CA ARG A 14 2.24 11.47 -5.13
C ARG A 14 3.43 10.82 -4.43
N ILE A 15 4.64 11.21 -4.81
CA ILE A 15 5.89 10.70 -4.21
C ILE A 15 6.68 11.86 -3.63
N GLU A 16 7.23 11.66 -2.43
CA GLU A 16 8.10 12.62 -1.77
C GLU A 16 9.39 11.97 -1.23
N PRO A 17 10.58 12.49 -1.59
CA PRO A 17 10.80 13.51 -2.62
C PRO A 17 10.46 12.97 -4.03
N ALA A 18 10.22 13.88 -4.97
CA ALA A 18 9.87 13.48 -6.34
C ALA A 18 10.96 12.57 -6.95
N GLY A 19 10.54 11.44 -7.53
CA GLY A 19 11.44 10.45 -8.12
C GLY A 19 12.18 9.55 -7.13
N ALA A 20 11.93 9.67 -5.82
CA ALA A 20 12.64 8.89 -4.81
C ALA A 20 12.24 7.40 -4.78
N LEU A 21 11.01 7.11 -5.18
CA LEU A 21 10.44 5.77 -5.24
C LEU A 21 9.97 5.45 -6.65
N HIS A 22 10.00 4.17 -7.01
CA HIS A 22 9.49 3.67 -8.28
C HIS A 22 8.29 2.74 -8.03
N TYR A 23 7.18 2.99 -8.72
CA TYR A 23 6.00 2.15 -8.68
C TYR A 23 5.56 1.76 -10.09
N THR A 24 4.87 0.63 -10.18
CA THR A 24 4.16 0.22 -11.39
C THR A 24 2.67 0.45 -11.19
N LEU A 25 1.98 1.06 -12.16
CA LEU A 25 0.52 1.17 -12.17
C LEU A 25 -0.03 0.57 -13.46
N GLY A 26 -0.89 -0.43 -13.32
CA GLY A 26 -1.56 -1.07 -14.46
C GLY A 26 -2.74 -1.91 -14.02
N GLY A 27 -3.84 -1.84 -14.79
CA GLY A 27 -5.09 -2.53 -14.45
C GLY A 27 -5.69 -2.06 -13.12
N GLY A 28 -5.68 -0.75 -12.85
CA GLY A 28 -6.24 -0.19 -11.60
C GLY A 28 -5.49 -0.56 -10.31
N LEU A 29 -4.28 -1.11 -10.43
CA LEU A 29 -3.48 -1.55 -9.29
C LEU A 29 -2.06 -1.01 -9.33
N LEU A 30 -1.68 -0.34 -8.25
CA LEU A 30 -0.32 0.11 -7.97
C LEU A 30 0.47 -1.01 -7.28
N SER A 31 1.72 -1.22 -7.69
CA SER A 31 2.72 -1.97 -6.92
C SER A 31 3.93 -1.09 -6.60
N LEU A 32 4.34 -1.09 -5.34
CA LEU A 32 5.61 -0.50 -4.90
C LEU A 32 6.66 -1.60 -4.85
N ASP A 33 7.63 -1.51 -5.75
CA ASP A 33 8.61 -2.56 -6.01
C ASP A 33 9.90 -2.30 -5.18
N LEU A 34 10.59 -3.38 -4.79
CA LEU A 34 11.92 -3.24 -4.19
C LEU A 34 12.97 -2.86 -5.25
N PRO A 35 14.07 -2.18 -4.86
CA PRO A 35 15.23 -2.02 -5.74
C PRO A 35 15.81 -3.40 -6.10
N MET A 36 16.13 -3.58 -7.38
CA MET A 36 16.80 -4.78 -7.88
C MET A 36 18.32 -4.66 -7.69
N PRO A 37 19.09 -5.78 -7.73
CA PRO A 37 20.55 -5.71 -7.72
C PRO A 37 21.07 -4.78 -8.83
N GLY A 38 21.83 -3.76 -8.46
CA GLY A 38 22.34 -2.72 -9.36
C GLY A 38 21.55 -1.41 -9.33
N ASP A 39 20.33 -1.40 -8.80
CA ASP A 39 19.57 -0.17 -8.57
C ASP A 39 20.21 0.70 -7.46
N ALA A 40 19.96 2.00 -7.53
CA ALA A 40 20.25 2.91 -6.43
C ALA A 40 19.33 2.64 -5.22
N PRO A 41 19.77 2.95 -3.98
CA PRO A 41 18.91 2.93 -2.81
C PRO A 41 17.67 3.81 -3.00
N ARG A 42 16.54 3.37 -2.46
CA ARG A 42 15.25 4.08 -2.53
C ARG A 42 14.85 4.50 -1.12
N LYS A 43 14.63 5.81 -0.92
CA LYS A 43 14.18 6.36 0.36
C LYS A 43 13.15 7.46 0.14
N GLY A 44 11.92 7.23 0.57
CA GLY A 44 10.85 8.22 0.39
C GLY A 44 9.48 7.69 0.79
N LYS A 45 8.48 8.53 0.53
CA LYS A 45 7.07 8.29 0.80
C LYS A 45 6.28 8.27 -0.51
N LEU A 46 5.32 7.37 -0.61
CA LEU A 46 4.30 7.34 -1.65
C LEU A 46 2.94 7.51 -0.98
N PHE A 47 2.22 8.54 -1.39
CA PHE A 47 0.86 8.80 -0.98
C PHE A 47 -0.08 8.39 -2.10
N ALA A 48 -1.08 7.57 -1.78
CA ALA A 48 -2.09 7.13 -2.72
C ALA A 48 -3.49 7.50 -2.23
N GLN A 49 -4.32 8.02 -3.12
CA GLN A 49 -5.76 7.95 -2.99
C GLN A 49 -6.21 6.61 -3.59
N PRO A 50 -6.58 5.62 -2.76
CA PRO A 50 -6.97 4.32 -3.28
C PRO A 50 -8.35 4.41 -3.94
N SER A 51 -8.62 3.50 -4.88
CA SER A 51 -9.95 3.30 -5.46
C SER A 51 -10.82 2.36 -4.63
N HIS A 52 -10.22 1.55 -3.75
CA HIS A 52 -10.91 0.61 -2.85
C HIS A 52 -10.22 0.55 -1.48
N GLY A 53 -10.99 0.16 -0.45
CA GLY A 53 -10.56 0.15 0.95
C GLY A 53 -9.68 -1.03 1.37
N TRP A 54 -8.59 -1.29 0.64
CA TRP A 54 -7.62 -2.32 1.02
C TRP A 54 -6.21 -2.02 0.49
N LEU A 55 -5.20 -2.57 1.15
CA LEU A 55 -3.83 -2.70 0.63
C LEU A 55 -3.27 -4.08 0.99
N ALA A 56 -2.24 -4.53 0.28
CA ALA A 56 -1.60 -5.80 0.58
C ALA A 56 -0.08 -5.70 0.51
N ALA A 57 0.62 -6.55 1.27
CA ALA A 57 2.07 -6.67 1.23
C ALA A 57 2.51 -8.12 1.35
N PHE A 58 3.59 -8.47 0.65
CA PHE A 58 4.15 -9.83 0.63
C PHE A 58 5.58 -9.83 1.13
N ARG A 59 5.87 -10.62 2.17
CA ARG A 59 7.23 -10.81 2.71
C ARG A 59 7.34 -12.16 3.42
N ASP A 60 8.50 -12.80 3.26
CA ASP A 60 8.98 -13.92 4.07
C ASP A 60 7.93 -15.05 4.26
N GLY A 61 7.28 -15.42 3.16
CA GLY A 61 6.31 -16.50 3.15
C GLY A 61 4.90 -16.10 3.61
N GLN A 62 4.61 -14.81 3.70
CA GLN A 62 3.34 -14.27 4.18
C GLN A 62 2.76 -13.23 3.23
N ALA A 63 1.43 -13.21 3.15
CA ALA A 63 0.65 -12.13 2.59
C ALA A 63 -0.11 -11.43 3.73
N LEU A 64 0.17 -10.15 3.92
CA LEU A 64 -0.60 -9.26 4.78
C LEU A 64 -1.61 -8.51 3.91
N VAL A 65 -2.88 -8.51 4.30
CA VAL A 65 -3.94 -7.71 3.68
C VAL A 65 -4.56 -6.84 4.77
N ILE A 66 -4.51 -5.53 4.57
CA ILE A 66 -5.13 -4.55 5.47
C ILE A 66 -6.36 -3.99 4.77
N GLN A 67 -7.52 -4.15 5.38
CA GLN A 67 -8.78 -3.60 4.91
C GLN A 67 -9.22 -2.45 5.80
N PHE A 68 -9.77 -1.42 5.20
CA PHE A 68 -10.16 -0.18 5.87
C PHE A 68 -11.37 0.44 5.17
N THR A 69 -12.10 1.31 5.87
CA THR A 69 -13.19 2.07 5.25
C THR A 69 -12.61 3.01 4.19
N HIS A 70 -12.97 2.80 2.92
CA HIS A 70 -12.61 3.73 1.84
C HIS A 70 -13.22 5.10 2.08
N GLN A 71 -12.42 6.16 1.94
CA GLN A 71 -12.84 7.54 2.17
C GLN A 71 -12.72 8.36 0.88
N PRO A 72 -13.64 9.30 0.63
CA PRO A 72 -13.47 10.25 -0.45
C PRO A 72 -12.24 11.13 -0.18
N ARG A 73 -11.55 11.55 -1.25
CA ARG A 73 -10.36 12.42 -1.16
C ARG A 73 -10.56 13.64 -0.26
N ALA A 74 -11.73 14.28 -0.33
CA ALA A 74 -12.05 15.47 0.46
C ALA A 74 -12.10 15.22 1.98
N ALA A 75 -12.23 13.97 2.42
CA ALA A 75 -12.17 13.61 3.83
C ALA A 75 -10.75 13.32 4.33
N ILE A 76 -9.75 13.26 3.45
CA ILE A 76 -8.36 13.01 3.81
C ILE A 76 -7.58 14.32 3.80
N HIS A 77 -6.63 14.47 4.71
CA HIS A 77 -5.80 15.67 4.78
C HIS A 77 -5.13 15.95 3.42
N PRO A 78 -5.16 17.18 2.87
CA PRO A 78 -4.65 17.47 1.51
C PRO A 78 -3.17 17.13 1.26
N ALA A 79 -2.35 17.20 2.32
CA ALA A 79 -0.94 16.81 2.26
C ALA A 79 -0.71 15.29 2.35
N GLN A 80 -1.76 14.49 2.45
CA GLN A 80 -1.71 13.03 2.60
C GLN A 80 -2.46 12.32 1.48
N GLY A 81 -2.30 11.00 1.41
CA GLY A 81 -3.21 10.08 0.71
C GLY A 81 -3.94 9.23 1.74
N GLN A 82 -5.03 8.55 1.38
CA GLN A 82 -5.63 7.63 2.34
C GLN A 82 -4.67 6.48 2.68
N VAL A 83 -3.81 6.10 1.73
CA VAL A 83 -2.71 5.16 1.95
C VAL A 83 -1.38 5.90 1.83
N GLU A 84 -0.48 5.65 2.76
CA GLU A 84 0.93 6.06 2.68
C GLU A 84 1.82 4.81 2.73
N LEU A 85 2.82 4.76 1.86
CA LEU A 85 3.87 3.75 1.87
C LEU A 85 5.22 4.46 2.02
N TYR A 86 5.94 4.18 3.10
CA TYR A 86 7.32 4.61 3.25
C TYR A 86 8.27 3.46 2.95
N GLN A 87 9.26 3.70 2.09
CA GLN A 87 10.29 2.73 1.76
C GLN A 87 11.66 3.34 2.07
N ASP A 88 12.49 2.58 2.77
CA ASP A 88 13.94 2.78 2.91
C ASP A 88 14.61 1.46 2.54
N ALA A 89 15.15 1.34 1.34
CA ALA A 89 15.64 0.08 0.82
C ALA A 89 16.93 0.26 0.03
N ASP A 90 17.94 -0.55 0.36
CA ASP A 90 19.20 -0.68 -0.38
C ASP A 90 19.39 -2.14 -0.80
N ALA A 91 19.53 -2.38 -2.10
CA ALA A 91 19.77 -3.72 -2.64
C ALA A 91 21.08 -4.35 -2.12
N ARG A 92 22.04 -3.53 -1.65
CA ARG A 92 23.31 -3.97 -1.04
C ARG A 92 23.17 -4.36 0.42
N ALA A 93 22.07 -4.00 1.07
CA ALA A 93 21.77 -4.27 2.48
C ALA A 93 20.29 -4.67 2.64
N ALA A 94 19.88 -5.72 1.90
CA ALA A 94 18.48 -6.14 1.79
C ALA A 94 17.82 -6.57 3.12
N ASP A 95 18.63 -6.89 4.14
CA ASP A 95 18.21 -7.22 5.49
C ASP A 95 17.97 -5.99 6.39
N LYS A 96 18.43 -4.80 5.98
CA LYS A 96 18.32 -3.55 6.75
C LYS A 96 17.24 -2.59 6.25
N GLY A 97 16.59 -2.91 5.13
CA GLY A 97 15.54 -2.09 4.57
C GLY A 97 14.24 -2.15 5.38
N MET A 98 13.42 -1.11 5.25
CA MET A 98 12.12 -0.99 5.88
C MET A 98 11.06 -0.62 4.85
N LEU A 99 9.89 -1.23 4.97
CA LEU A 99 8.67 -0.82 4.30
C LEU A 99 7.61 -0.62 5.37
N GLU A 100 7.09 0.60 5.47
CA GLU A 100 5.97 0.94 6.33
C GLU A 100 4.70 1.07 5.48
N LEU A 101 3.58 0.60 6.03
CA LEU A 101 2.26 0.66 5.43
C LEU A 101 1.37 1.46 6.39
N GLU A 102 0.83 2.58 5.94
CA GLU A 102 0.01 3.46 6.77
C GLU A 102 -1.32 3.77 6.08
N VAL A 103 -2.38 3.84 6.88
CA VAL A 103 -3.74 4.19 6.45
C VAL A 103 -4.21 5.39 7.26
N HIS A 104 -4.62 6.44 6.55
CA HIS A 104 -5.19 7.64 7.15
C HIS A 104 -6.71 7.54 7.25
N ALA A 105 -7.24 7.77 8.45
CA ALA A 105 -8.66 7.97 8.69
C ALA A 105 -9.12 9.38 8.27
N PRO A 106 -10.43 9.68 8.28
CA PRO A 106 -10.91 11.03 7.99
C PRO A 106 -10.24 12.11 8.85
N TYR A 107 -9.79 13.18 8.19
CA TYR A 107 -9.29 14.39 8.83
C TYR A 107 -10.47 15.25 9.29
N VAL A 108 -10.78 15.17 10.58
CA VAL A 108 -11.91 15.88 11.20
C VAL A 108 -11.47 16.66 12.43
N GLN A 109 -12.10 17.81 12.67
CA GLN A 109 -11.97 18.54 13.92
C GLN A 109 -13.01 18.02 14.91
N LEU A 110 -12.59 17.69 16.13
CA LEU A 110 -13.46 17.25 17.21
C LEU A 110 -13.58 18.35 18.27
N ALA A 111 -14.81 18.62 18.71
CA ALA A 111 -15.06 19.43 19.89
C ALA A 111 -14.80 18.63 21.19
N PRO A 112 -14.67 19.30 22.35
CA PRO A 112 -14.56 18.60 23.62
C PRO A 112 -15.73 17.63 23.85
N GLY A 113 -15.41 16.37 24.13
CA GLY A 113 -16.39 15.30 24.34
C GLY A 113 -16.82 14.55 23.08
N GLU A 114 -16.42 15.01 21.89
CA GLU A 114 -16.64 14.26 20.64
C GLU A 114 -15.58 13.18 20.44
N ALA A 115 -15.93 12.17 19.64
CA ALA A 115 -15.04 11.08 19.29
C ALA A 115 -15.18 10.73 17.80
N MET A 116 -14.08 10.29 17.21
CA MET A 116 -14.08 9.59 15.92
C MET A 116 -13.68 8.13 16.11
N ARG A 117 -14.11 7.28 15.19
CA ARG A 117 -13.68 5.89 15.14
C ARG A 117 -13.15 5.58 13.75
N ALA A 118 -11.98 4.96 13.72
CA ALA A 118 -11.44 4.27 12.58
C ALA A 118 -11.21 2.81 12.96
N SER A 119 -11.24 1.92 11.98
CA SER A 119 -10.98 0.51 12.18
C SER A 119 -10.33 -0.07 10.95
N GLU A 120 -9.42 -1.00 11.19
CA GLU A 120 -8.77 -1.79 10.16
C GLU A 120 -8.94 -3.27 10.48
N LEU A 121 -9.02 -4.09 9.46
CA LEU A 121 -8.94 -5.55 9.59
C LEU A 121 -7.64 -6.02 8.94
N TRP A 122 -6.82 -6.69 9.73
CA TRP A 122 -5.51 -7.19 9.31
C TRP A 122 -5.59 -8.70 9.16
N THR A 123 -5.49 -9.19 7.93
CA THR A 123 -5.48 -10.61 7.63
C THR A 123 -4.09 -11.04 7.20
N ILE A 124 -3.53 -12.06 7.87
CA ILE A 124 -2.24 -12.66 7.50
C ILE A 124 -2.51 -14.06 6.97
N LEU A 125 -2.04 -14.33 5.75
CA LEU A 125 -2.16 -15.63 5.10
C LEU A 125 -0.77 -16.19 4.79
N PRO A 126 -0.59 -17.53 4.86
CA PRO A 126 0.61 -18.16 4.35
C PRO A 126 0.70 -17.96 2.83
N TYR A 127 1.90 -17.63 2.35
CA TYR A 127 2.20 -17.44 0.94
C TYR A 127 3.48 -18.19 0.56
N HIS A 128 3.35 -19.24 -0.25
CA HIS A 128 4.48 -20.07 -0.68
C HIS A 128 4.82 -19.90 -2.17
N GLY A 129 4.25 -18.89 -2.83
CA GLY A 129 4.49 -18.63 -4.24
C GLY A 129 5.78 -17.82 -4.50
N PRO A 130 6.18 -17.68 -5.78
CA PRO A 130 7.31 -16.84 -6.16
C PRO A 130 7.15 -15.38 -5.73
N ALA A 131 8.24 -14.70 -5.39
CA ALA A 131 8.24 -13.27 -5.06
C ALA A 131 8.18 -12.39 -6.32
N THR A 132 7.09 -12.53 -7.09
CA THR A 132 6.88 -11.83 -8.36
C THR A 132 5.51 -11.15 -8.37
N ARG A 133 5.40 -10.07 -9.16
CA ARG A 133 4.13 -9.35 -9.31
C ARG A 133 2.99 -10.29 -9.68
N ASP A 134 3.15 -11.03 -10.76
CA ASP A 134 2.09 -11.88 -11.30
C ASP A 134 1.63 -12.96 -10.30
N ALA A 135 2.56 -13.61 -9.60
CA ALA A 135 2.22 -14.62 -8.59
C ALA A 135 1.49 -14.02 -7.36
N HIS A 136 1.90 -12.82 -6.91
CA HIS A 136 1.19 -12.10 -5.86
C HIS A 136 -0.24 -11.73 -6.31
N LEU A 137 -0.41 -11.24 -7.53
CA LEU A 137 -1.74 -10.88 -8.06
C LEU A 137 -2.64 -12.10 -8.24
N GLU A 138 -2.11 -13.21 -8.72
CA GLU A 138 -2.84 -14.47 -8.79
C GLU A 138 -3.27 -14.95 -7.40
N PHE A 139 -2.39 -14.84 -6.40
CA PHE A 139 -2.73 -15.15 -5.02
C PHE A 139 -3.86 -14.27 -4.49
N LEU A 140 -3.77 -12.94 -4.67
CA LEU A 140 -4.83 -12.02 -4.24
C LEU A 140 -6.16 -12.32 -4.93
N ARG A 141 -6.16 -12.58 -6.25
CA ARG A 141 -7.37 -12.94 -7.00
C ARG A 141 -8.02 -14.22 -6.47
N ARG A 142 -7.21 -15.26 -6.20
CA ARG A 142 -7.71 -16.53 -5.63
C ARG A 142 -8.36 -16.36 -4.26
N HIS A 143 -7.86 -15.43 -3.44
CA HIS A 143 -8.36 -15.19 -2.09
C HIS A 143 -9.35 -14.03 -2.00
N ALA A 144 -9.63 -13.32 -3.10
CA ALA A 144 -10.41 -12.08 -3.10
C ALA A 144 -11.79 -12.25 -2.46
N ALA A 145 -12.50 -13.34 -2.80
CA ALA A 145 -13.81 -13.64 -2.22
C ALA A 145 -13.74 -13.92 -0.71
N GLN A 146 -12.73 -14.65 -0.25
CA GLN A 146 -12.52 -14.93 1.18
C GLN A 146 -12.15 -13.66 1.96
N LEU A 147 -11.33 -12.82 1.36
CA LEU A 147 -10.88 -11.55 1.93
C LEU A 147 -11.95 -10.45 1.84
N GLY A 148 -13.00 -10.64 1.04
CA GLY A 148 -13.99 -9.60 0.78
C GLY A 148 -13.40 -8.36 0.09
N ILE A 149 -12.39 -8.54 -0.75
CA ILE A 149 -11.75 -7.46 -1.52
C ILE A 149 -12.11 -7.56 -3.00
N LEU A 150 -12.14 -6.41 -3.65
CA LEU A 150 -12.31 -6.28 -5.10
C LEU A 150 -10.95 -5.98 -5.72
N ILE A 151 -10.52 -6.85 -6.65
CA ILE A 151 -9.31 -6.64 -7.46
C ILE A 151 -9.74 -5.94 -8.76
N PRO A 152 -9.22 -4.72 -9.05
CA PRO A 152 -9.51 -4.01 -10.30
C PRO A 152 -8.98 -4.70 -11.56
#